data_AF-A0A3D5HBT7-F1
#
_entry.id   AF-A0A3D5HBT7-F1
#
_cell.length_a   1.000
_cell.length_b   1.000
_cell.length_c   1.000
_cell.angle_alpha   90.00
_cell.angle_beta   90.00
_cell.angle_gamma   90.00
#
_symmetry.space_group_name_H-M   'P 1'
#
loop_
_entity.id
_entity.type
_entity.pdbx_description
1 polymer ?
#
loop_
_entity_poly.entity_id
_entity_poly.type
_entity_poly.pdbx_seq_one_letter_code
_entity_poly.pdbx_strand_id
1 'polypeptide(L)'
;LGLDLDEGDEPFELTKRFIDLTPGAFPGYSLLSAFGQAAPLNLHYQQAGRVIPFPFHFLNNNGAMNIGPKNYSWPRFYEHVIDLTRYSFSRRSIYRRARATKTFIPKWLNVVRAISSEGYGRIDYYSEILRRLHADPQFRPFFERQTTEIPQFYIDRVKKDMGPLWHWLPEGALQHDPNAYLKSTIEDISEPVEVRLAI
;
A
#
# COMPACT_ATOMS: atom_id res chain seq x y z
N LEU A 1 0.74 -3.88 7.47
CA LEU A 1 1.94 -4.70 7.14
C LEU A 1 3.06 -3.77 6.72
N GLY A 2 4.30 -4.06 7.13
CA GLY A 2 5.47 -3.26 6.78
C GLY A 2 5.69 -2.10 7.75
N LEU A 3 5.31 -2.28 9.01
CA LEU A 3 5.61 -1.32 10.06
C LEU A 3 7.13 -1.28 10.31
N ASP A 4 7.63 -0.17 10.86
CA ASP A 4 9.06 0.01 11.12
C ASP A 4 9.63 -0.94 12.19
N LEU A 5 8.75 -1.56 12.97
CA LEU A 5 9.08 -2.59 13.95
C LEU A 5 9.01 -4.01 13.37
N ASP A 6 8.44 -4.19 12.17
CA ASP A 6 8.40 -5.49 11.50
C ASP A 6 9.82 -5.80 11.00
N GLU A 7 10.42 -6.90 11.46
CA GLU A 7 11.72 -7.38 10.99
C GLU A 7 11.72 -8.91 10.86
N GLY A 8 12.35 -9.41 9.80
CA GLY A 8 12.39 -10.84 9.50
C GLY A 8 11.00 -11.45 9.27
N ASP A 9 10.91 -12.75 9.48
CA ASP A 9 9.72 -13.54 9.13
C ASP A 9 8.64 -13.50 10.24
N GLU A 10 9.05 -13.23 11.49
CA GLU A 10 8.23 -13.41 12.68
C GLU A 10 6.89 -12.63 12.64
N PRO A 11 6.83 -11.34 12.25
CA PRO A 11 5.56 -10.61 12.20
C PRO A 11 4.51 -11.28 11.31
N PHE A 12 4.95 -11.85 10.18
CA PHE A 12 4.07 -12.53 9.23
C PHE A 12 3.65 -13.91 9.75
N GLU A 13 4.55 -14.67 10.36
CA GLU A 13 4.23 -15.96 10.99
C GLU A 13 3.27 -15.82 12.18
N LEU A 14 3.48 -14.80 13.02
CA LEU A 14 2.58 -14.47 14.12
C LEU A 14 1.19 -14.07 13.59
N THR A 15 1.14 -13.33 12.47
CA THR A 15 -0.14 -13.00 11.82
C THR A 15 -0.85 -14.26 11.31
N LYS A 16 -0.13 -15.22 10.70
CA LYS A 16 -0.72 -16.52 10.32
C LYS A 16 -1.28 -17.27 11.52
N ARG A 17 -0.52 -17.31 12.63
CA ARG A 17 -0.98 -17.92 13.89
C ARG A 17 -2.22 -17.22 14.45
N PHE A 18 -2.29 -15.89 14.37
CA PHE A 18 -3.46 -15.12 14.76
C PHE A 18 -4.70 -15.54 13.94
N ILE A 19 -4.59 -15.64 12.60
CA ILE A 19 -5.68 -16.11 11.73
C ILE A 19 -6.20 -17.49 12.17
N ASP A 20 -5.28 -18.39 12.53
CA ASP A 20 -5.62 -19.74 12.98
C ASP A 20 -6.36 -19.75 14.33
N LEU A 21 -6.02 -18.82 15.22
CA LEU A 21 -6.69 -18.64 16.52
C LEU A 21 -8.02 -17.88 16.39
N THR A 22 -8.16 -17.02 15.38
CA THR A 22 -9.35 -16.19 15.16
C THR A 22 -9.99 -16.43 13.79
N PRO A 23 -10.48 -17.65 13.51
CA PRO A 23 -10.94 -18.01 12.17
C PRO A 23 -12.10 -17.13 11.67
N GLY A 24 -12.91 -16.55 12.56
CA GLY A 24 -14.01 -15.64 12.19
C GLY A 24 -13.58 -14.24 11.76
N ALA A 25 -12.35 -13.81 12.06
CA ALA A 25 -11.86 -12.48 11.69
C ALA A 25 -11.52 -12.44 10.19
N PHE A 26 -11.98 -11.40 9.48
CA PHE A 26 -11.69 -11.27 8.05
C PHE A 26 -10.26 -10.74 7.81
N PRO A 27 -9.46 -11.35 6.92
CA PRO A 27 -8.07 -10.96 6.68
C PRO A 27 -7.97 -9.76 5.74
N GLY A 28 -8.27 -8.57 6.25
CA GLY A 28 -8.06 -7.30 5.55
C GLY A 28 -6.72 -6.67 5.95
N TYR A 29 -5.71 -6.75 5.08
CA TYR A 29 -4.40 -6.15 5.34
C TYR A 29 -4.27 -4.79 4.66
N SER A 30 -3.96 -3.77 5.46
CA SER A 30 -3.49 -2.48 4.97
C SER A 30 -1.96 -2.46 4.94
N LEU A 31 -1.42 -1.92 3.86
CA LEU A 31 0.00 -1.60 3.70
C LEU A 31 0.28 -0.23 4.33
N LEU A 32 1.48 -0.05 4.91
CA LEU A 32 1.86 1.19 5.56
C LEU A 32 1.97 2.32 4.51
N SER A 33 1.03 3.26 4.53
CA SER A 33 0.96 4.36 3.58
C SER A 33 0.90 5.72 4.28
N ALA A 34 1.61 6.70 3.73
CA ALA A 34 1.58 8.09 4.18
C ALA A 34 0.63 8.92 3.30
N PHE A 35 -0.19 9.74 3.94
CA PHE A 35 -1.17 10.61 3.28
C PHE A 35 -1.02 12.04 3.78
N GLY A 36 -0.16 12.84 3.12
CA GLY A 36 0.05 14.25 3.49
C GLY A 36 0.19 14.46 5.01
N GLN A 37 -0.60 15.38 5.56
CA GLN A 37 -0.60 15.74 6.98
C GLN A 37 -1.50 14.85 7.87
N ALA A 38 -2.04 13.73 7.35
CA ALA A 38 -3.02 12.92 8.07
C ALA A 38 -2.51 12.28 9.38
N ALA A 39 -1.19 12.20 9.56
CA ALA A 39 -0.57 11.77 10.80
C ALA A 39 0.79 12.48 10.99
N PRO A 40 1.16 12.85 12.23
CA PRO A 40 2.48 13.43 12.51
C PRO A 40 3.63 12.55 12.03
N LEU A 41 3.45 11.22 12.08
CA LEU A 41 4.44 10.25 11.63
C LEU A 41 4.78 10.36 10.14
N ASN A 42 3.87 10.90 9.31
CA ASN A 42 4.13 11.14 7.89
C ASN A 42 5.27 12.15 7.69
N LEU A 43 5.39 13.15 8.58
CA LEU A 43 6.49 14.09 8.56
C LEU A 43 7.83 13.38 8.75
N HIS A 44 7.90 12.45 9.72
CA HIS A 44 9.10 11.66 9.96
C HIS A 44 9.46 10.79 8.76
N TYR A 45 8.48 10.21 8.07
CA TYR A 45 8.73 9.43 6.86
C TYR A 45 9.24 10.29 5.68
N GLN A 46 8.77 11.53 5.56
CA GLN A 46 9.27 12.48 4.57
C GLN A 46 10.69 12.95 4.92
N GLN A 47 10.96 13.28 6.18
CA GLN A 47 12.29 13.66 6.69
C GLN A 47 13.32 12.54 6.51
N ALA A 48 12.92 11.29 6.78
CA ALA A 48 13.74 10.12 6.54
C ALA A 48 13.93 9.81 5.06
N GLY A 49 13.27 10.57 4.17
CA GLY A 49 13.21 10.34 2.74
C GLY A 49 12.79 8.90 2.50
N ARG A 50 11.58 8.49 2.87
CA ARG A 50 11.05 7.14 2.65
C ARG A 50 9.76 7.11 1.84
N VAL A 51 9.19 8.27 1.54
CA VAL A 51 7.94 8.35 0.77
C VAL A 51 8.21 8.22 -0.73
N ILE A 52 7.49 7.33 -1.40
CA ILE A 52 7.54 7.10 -2.85
C ILE A 52 6.43 7.93 -3.52
N PRO A 53 6.72 8.64 -4.61
CA PRO A 53 5.75 9.48 -5.31
C PRO A 53 4.80 8.66 -6.22
N PHE A 54 4.07 7.70 -5.65
CA PHE A 54 3.02 6.99 -6.39
C PHE A 54 1.93 7.95 -6.87
N PRO A 55 1.43 7.85 -8.12
CA PRO A 55 0.27 8.63 -8.53
C PRO A 55 -0.89 8.45 -7.54
N PHE A 56 -1.61 9.53 -7.25
CA PHE A 56 -2.71 9.53 -6.26
C PHE A 56 -3.73 8.39 -6.48
N HIS A 57 -3.95 8.00 -7.74
CA HIS A 57 -4.80 6.87 -8.14
C HIS A 57 -4.49 5.55 -7.41
N PHE A 58 -3.24 5.35 -6.97
CA PHE A 58 -2.78 4.14 -6.30
C PHE A 58 -2.65 4.28 -4.77
N LEU A 59 -2.85 5.47 -4.22
CA LEU A 59 -2.80 5.74 -2.78
C LEU A 59 -4.09 5.28 -2.11
N ASN A 60 -4.24 3.97 -1.92
CA ASN A 60 -5.46 3.36 -1.40
C ASN A 60 -5.21 2.28 -0.32
N ASN A 61 -4.04 2.32 0.32
CA ASN A 61 -3.53 1.44 1.38
C ASN A 61 -3.56 -0.09 1.11
N ASN A 62 -3.99 -0.52 -0.07
CA ASN A 62 -4.08 -1.93 -0.47
C ASN A 62 -3.28 -2.23 -1.73
N GLY A 63 -3.21 -1.29 -2.68
CA GLY A 63 -2.51 -1.42 -3.95
C GLY A 63 -1.03 -1.04 -3.81
N ALA A 64 -0.75 0.23 -3.53
CA ALA A 64 0.62 0.72 -3.40
C ALA A 64 0.95 1.15 -1.96
N MET A 65 1.95 0.49 -1.37
CA MET A 65 2.62 0.98 -0.18
C MET A 65 3.56 2.11 -0.60
N ASN A 66 3.26 3.36 -0.24
CA ASN A 66 4.08 4.51 -0.64
C ASN A 66 5.17 4.85 0.38
N ILE A 67 5.44 3.96 1.33
CA ILE A 67 6.55 4.10 2.27
C ILE A 67 7.53 2.96 2.00
N GLY A 68 8.80 3.30 1.78
CA GLY A 68 9.90 2.33 1.72
C GLY A 68 9.98 1.53 3.01
N PRO A 69 9.91 0.19 3.00
CA PRO A 69 10.06 -0.61 4.21
C PRO A 69 11.44 -0.39 4.84
N LYS A 70 11.51 -0.34 6.17
CA LYS A 70 12.76 -0.07 6.89
C LYS A 70 13.69 -1.30 6.93
N ASN A 71 13.10 -2.45 7.21
CA ASN A 71 13.84 -3.68 7.53
C ASN A 71 13.71 -4.76 6.44
N TYR A 72 13.21 -4.40 5.26
CA TYR A 72 13.01 -5.33 4.14
C TYR A 72 13.46 -4.68 2.83
N SER A 73 13.99 -5.48 1.90
CA SER A 73 13.99 -5.09 0.49
C SER A 73 12.58 -5.19 -0.08
N TRP A 74 12.29 -4.43 -1.13
CA TRP A 74 10.98 -4.49 -1.79
C TRP A 74 10.57 -5.89 -2.25
N PRO A 75 11.44 -6.70 -2.90
CA PRO A 75 11.11 -8.07 -3.23
C PRO A 75 10.76 -8.92 -2.02
N ARG A 76 11.60 -8.89 -0.95
CA ARG A 76 11.34 -9.66 0.28
C ARG A 76 10.04 -9.26 0.96
N PHE A 77 9.75 -7.97 1.01
CA PHE A 77 8.48 -7.49 1.56
C PHE A 77 7.28 -8.05 0.79
N TYR A 78 7.29 -7.99 -0.55
CA TYR A 78 6.20 -8.52 -1.35
C TYR A 78 6.10 -10.04 -1.28
N GLU A 79 7.21 -10.78 -1.17
CA GLU A 79 7.20 -12.22 -0.90
C GLU A 79 6.42 -12.55 0.37
N HIS A 80 6.70 -11.85 1.48
CA HIS A 80 5.96 -12.04 2.73
C HIS A 80 4.49 -11.67 2.62
N VAL A 81 4.16 -10.55 1.98
CA VAL A 81 2.77 -10.12 1.77
C VAL A 81 2.00 -11.14 0.94
N ILE A 82 2.59 -11.64 -0.16
CA ILE A 82 1.98 -12.66 -1.02
C ILE A 82 1.75 -13.95 -0.24
N ASP A 83 2.76 -14.41 0.51
CA ASP A 83 2.68 -15.65 1.26
C ASP A 83 1.63 -15.59 2.38
N LEU A 84 1.61 -14.51 3.17
CA LEU A 84 0.56 -14.26 4.18
C LEU A 84 -0.83 -14.20 3.53
N THR A 85 -0.97 -13.51 2.39
CA THR A 85 -2.24 -13.39 1.69
C THR A 85 -2.71 -14.77 1.17
N ARG A 86 -1.82 -15.56 0.57
CA ARG A 86 -2.09 -16.93 0.14
C ARG A 86 -2.51 -17.82 1.30
N TYR A 87 -1.85 -17.71 2.45
CA TYR A 87 -2.22 -18.43 3.66
C TYR A 87 -3.63 -18.06 4.12
N SER A 88 -3.93 -16.76 4.17
CA SER A 88 -5.20 -16.18 4.64
C SER A 88 -6.41 -16.62 3.80
N PHE A 89 -6.18 -16.79 2.49
CA PHE A 89 -7.17 -17.20 1.51
C PHE A 89 -6.97 -18.65 1.01
N SER A 90 -6.21 -19.46 1.75
CA SER A 90 -6.10 -20.89 1.47
C SER A 90 -7.46 -21.59 1.69
N ARG A 91 -7.69 -22.71 0.99
CA ARG A 91 -8.92 -23.51 1.16
C ARG A 91 -9.18 -23.88 2.63
N ARG A 92 -8.11 -24.17 3.37
CA ARG A 92 -8.15 -24.46 4.82
C ARG A 92 -8.62 -23.26 5.62
N SER A 93 -8.04 -22.08 5.41
CA SER A 93 -8.40 -20.85 6.14
C SER A 93 -9.83 -20.40 5.81
N ILE A 94 -10.24 -20.49 4.54
CA ILE A 94 -11.61 -20.19 4.10
C ILE A 94 -12.61 -21.15 4.77
N TYR A 95 -12.32 -22.46 4.78
CA TYR A 95 -13.19 -23.44 5.44
C TYR A 95 -13.32 -23.18 6.94
N ARG A 96 -12.21 -22.92 7.64
CA ARG A 96 -12.21 -22.57 9.07
C ARG A 96 -13.07 -21.34 9.35
N ARG A 97 -12.94 -20.30 8.52
CA ARG A 97 -13.73 -19.06 8.61
C ARG A 97 -15.21 -19.29 8.37
N ALA A 98 -15.55 -20.09 7.36
CA ALA A 98 -16.93 -20.46 7.06
C ALA A 98 -17.57 -21.30 8.18
N ARG A 99 -16.80 -22.16 8.87
CA ARG A 99 -17.27 -22.92 10.04
C ARG A 99 -17.45 -22.04 11.28
N ALA A 100 -16.58 -21.05 11.48
CA ALA A 100 -16.65 -20.13 12.61
C ALA A 100 -17.77 -19.07 12.48
N THR A 101 -18.17 -18.74 11.25
CA THR A 101 -19.23 -17.75 10.98
C THR A 101 -20.62 -18.39 11.08
N LYS A 102 -21.40 -18.02 12.10
CA LYS A 102 -22.72 -18.63 12.39
C LYS A 102 -23.84 -18.16 11.46
N THR A 103 -23.74 -16.95 10.91
CA THR A 103 -24.78 -16.31 10.09
C THR A 103 -24.58 -16.57 8.61
N PHE A 104 -25.65 -16.98 7.91
CA PHE A 104 -25.62 -17.40 6.49
C PHE A 104 -25.13 -16.31 5.52
N ILE A 105 -25.60 -15.07 5.65
CA ILE A 105 -25.22 -13.96 4.75
C ILE A 105 -23.72 -13.61 4.89
N PRO A 106 -23.17 -13.34 6.10
CA PRO A 106 -21.74 -13.13 6.27
C PRO A 106 -20.87 -14.31 5.82
N LYS A 107 -21.36 -15.54 5.95
CA LYS A 107 -20.64 -16.75 5.50
C LYS A 107 -20.45 -16.75 3.98
N TRP A 108 -21.50 -16.39 3.22
CA TRP A 108 -21.41 -16.26 1.76
C TRP A 108 -20.56 -15.06 1.34
N LEU A 109 -20.71 -13.90 1.99
CA LEU A 109 -19.88 -12.72 1.72
C LEU A 109 -18.39 -13.02 1.94
N ASN A 110 -18.02 -13.77 2.98
CA ASN A 110 -16.65 -14.17 3.22
C ASN A 110 -16.07 -15.03 2.08
N VAL A 111 -16.87 -15.87 1.45
CA VAL A 111 -16.43 -16.70 0.30
C VAL A 111 -16.30 -15.85 -0.95
N VAL A 112 -17.28 -14.99 -1.24
CA VAL A 112 -17.22 -14.08 -2.41
C VAL A 112 -16.01 -13.15 -2.31
N ARG A 113 -15.77 -12.54 -1.15
CA ARG A 113 -14.61 -11.67 -0.91
C ARG A 113 -13.29 -12.42 -1.03
N ALA A 114 -13.23 -13.69 -0.61
CA ALA A 114 -12.04 -14.51 -0.78
C ALA A 114 -11.73 -14.83 -2.25
N ILE A 115 -12.75 -14.95 -3.10
CA ILE A 115 -12.58 -15.30 -4.53
C ILE A 115 -12.44 -14.04 -5.40
N SER A 116 -12.80 -12.86 -4.89
CA SER A 116 -12.80 -11.61 -5.63
C SER A 116 -11.44 -10.90 -5.64
N SER A 117 -11.47 -9.61 -5.99
CA SER A 117 -10.34 -8.70 -5.94
C SER A 117 -9.62 -8.66 -4.59
N GLU A 118 -10.28 -9.01 -3.48
CA GLU A 118 -9.69 -8.94 -2.14
C GLU A 118 -8.83 -10.15 -1.77
N GLY A 119 -9.04 -11.31 -2.39
CA GLY A 119 -8.23 -12.51 -2.18
C GLY A 119 -7.32 -12.78 -3.37
N TYR A 120 -7.80 -13.55 -4.35
CA TYR A 120 -7.01 -13.89 -5.53
C TYR A 120 -6.55 -12.67 -6.34
N GLY A 121 -7.41 -11.66 -6.50
CA GLY A 121 -7.00 -10.45 -7.23
C GLY A 121 -5.87 -9.68 -6.55
N ARG A 122 -5.79 -9.67 -5.21
CA ARG A 122 -4.65 -9.12 -4.46
C ARG A 122 -3.40 -9.96 -4.65
N ILE A 123 -3.52 -11.29 -4.57
CA ILE A 123 -2.39 -12.20 -4.78
C ILE A 123 -1.80 -11.99 -6.18
N ASP A 124 -2.65 -11.92 -7.20
CA ASP A 124 -2.22 -11.72 -8.59
C ASP A 124 -1.55 -10.36 -8.77
N TYR A 125 -2.15 -9.30 -8.22
CA TYR A 125 -1.57 -7.97 -8.27
C TYR A 125 -0.21 -7.90 -7.58
N TYR A 126 -0.08 -8.39 -6.34
CA TYR A 126 1.19 -8.39 -5.63
C TYR A 126 2.24 -9.27 -6.33
N SER A 127 1.84 -10.41 -6.89
CA SER A 127 2.73 -11.28 -7.68
C SER A 127 3.24 -10.56 -8.93
N GLU A 128 2.39 -9.77 -9.59
CA GLU A 128 2.80 -8.95 -10.73
C GLU A 128 3.78 -7.84 -10.32
N ILE A 129 3.54 -7.17 -9.18
CA ILE A 129 4.50 -6.19 -8.65
C ILE A 129 5.84 -6.85 -8.34
N LEU A 130 5.85 -7.99 -7.65
CA LEU A 130 7.08 -8.73 -7.36
C LEU A 130 7.82 -9.13 -8.64
N ARG A 131 7.11 -9.67 -9.64
CA ARG A 131 7.68 -10.03 -10.94
C ARG A 131 8.35 -8.82 -11.59
N ARG A 132 7.73 -7.65 -11.55
CA ARG A 132 8.28 -6.41 -12.11
C ARG A 132 9.46 -5.87 -11.32
N LEU A 133 9.45 -5.97 -9.99
CA LEU A 133 10.63 -5.61 -9.18
C LEU A 133 11.88 -6.42 -9.56
N HIS A 134 11.71 -7.63 -10.09
CA HIS A 134 12.81 -8.46 -10.59
C HIS A 134 13.18 -8.20 -12.06
N ALA A 135 12.19 -7.96 -12.92
CA ALA A 135 12.38 -8.01 -14.38
C ALA A 135 12.19 -6.67 -15.11
N ASP A 136 11.49 -5.71 -14.51
CA ASP A 136 11.17 -4.42 -15.12
C ASP A 136 12.19 -3.36 -14.65
N PRO A 137 13.01 -2.81 -15.57
CA PRO A 137 14.07 -1.87 -15.22
C PRO A 137 13.55 -0.54 -14.67
N GLN A 138 12.27 -0.20 -14.89
CA GLN A 138 11.67 1.02 -14.35
C GLN A 138 11.25 0.85 -12.88
N PHE A 139 10.91 -0.37 -12.45
CA PHE A 139 10.27 -0.60 -11.16
C PHE A 139 11.22 -0.40 -9.99
N ARG A 140 12.35 -1.11 -10.00
CA ARG A 140 13.25 -1.10 -8.86
C ARG A 140 13.81 0.29 -8.58
N PRO A 141 14.29 1.07 -9.57
CA PRO A 141 14.74 2.44 -9.33
C PRO A 141 13.63 3.34 -8.79
N PHE A 142 12.38 3.20 -9.27
CA PHE A 142 11.26 3.99 -8.76
C PHE A 142 10.92 3.67 -7.31
N PHE A 143 10.82 2.37 -6.96
CA PHE A 143 10.54 1.91 -5.60
C PHE A 143 11.68 2.22 -4.62
N GLU A 144 12.93 2.14 -5.09
CA GLU A 144 14.12 2.52 -4.32
C GLU A 144 14.35 4.05 -4.33
N ARG A 145 13.48 4.81 -5.02
CA ARG A 145 13.50 6.28 -5.11
C ARG A 145 14.79 6.85 -5.72
N GLN A 146 15.43 6.06 -6.57
CA GLN A 146 16.55 6.48 -7.41
C GLN A 146 16.06 7.32 -8.60
N THR A 147 14.77 7.21 -8.94
CA THR A 147 14.09 8.06 -9.94
C THR A 147 12.72 8.48 -9.42
N THR A 148 12.25 9.63 -9.90
CA THR A 148 10.86 10.10 -9.73
C THR A 148 10.00 9.84 -10.95
N GLU A 149 10.58 9.27 -12.02
CA GLU A 149 9.83 8.89 -13.22
C GLU A 149 8.89 7.74 -12.91
N ILE A 150 7.59 7.94 -13.17
CA ILE A 150 6.55 6.95 -12.91
C ILE A 150 6.68 5.82 -13.95
N PRO A 151 6.82 4.54 -13.53
CA PRO A 151 6.88 3.42 -14.46
C PRO A 151 5.66 3.35 -15.39
N GLN A 152 5.87 2.97 -16.65
CA GLN A 152 4.83 2.94 -17.69
C GLN A 152 3.64 2.07 -17.28
N PHE A 153 3.88 1.01 -16.51
CA PHE A 153 2.83 0.17 -15.91
C PHE A 153 1.77 0.98 -15.16
N TYR A 154 2.18 1.95 -14.33
CA TYR A 154 1.24 2.75 -13.54
C TYR A 154 0.48 3.71 -14.45
N ILE A 155 1.15 4.32 -15.43
CA ILE A 155 0.53 5.21 -16.43
C ILE A 155 -0.54 4.44 -17.22
N ASP A 156 -0.19 3.27 -17.75
CA ASP A 156 -1.10 2.42 -18.51
C ASP A 156 -2.30 1.98 -17.68
N ARG A 157 -2.08 1.71 -16.39
CA ARG A 157 -3.16 1.34 -15.47
C ARG A 157 -4.12 2.49 -15.22
N VAL A 158 -3.62 3.71 -14.96
CA VAL A 158 -4.48 4.90 -14.82
C VAL A 158 -5.26 5.14 -16.13
N LYS A 159 -4.57 5.09 -17.27
CA LYS A 159 -5.19 5.27 -18.59
C LYS A 159 -6.31 4.25 -18.84
N LYS A 160 -6.07 2.98 -18.50
CA LYS A 160 -7.08 1.93 -18.59
C LYS A 160 -8.27 2.20 -17.68
N ASP A 161 -8.02 2.55 -16.42
CA ASP A 161 -9.08 2.75 -15.42
C ASP A 161 -9.91 4.02 -15.71
N MET A 162 -9.32 5.05 -16.30
CA MET A 162 -10.00 6.30 -16.68
C MET A 162 -10.73 6.23 -18.03
N GLY A 163 -10.30 5.34 -18.94
CA GLY A 163 -10.88 5.23 -20.27
C GLY A 163 -10.85 6.57 -21.03
N PRO A 164 -11.97 7.01 -21.63
CA PRO A 164 -12.01 8.27 -22.40
C PRO A 164 -11.62 9.52 -21.61
N LEU A 165 -11.81 9.53 -20.29
CA LEU A 165 -11.48 10.67 -19.43
C LEU A 165 -9.97 10.91 -19.31
N TRP A 166 -9.13 9.94 -19.69
CA TRP A 166 -7.68 10.10 -19.70
C TRP A 166 -7.22 11.35 -20.44
N HIS A 167 -7.85 11.66 -21.58
CA HIS A 167 -7.50 12.81 -22.42
C HIS A 167 -7.82 14.17 -21.77
N TRP A 168 -8.55 14.17 -20.66
CA TRP A 168 -8.95 15.38 -19.93
C TRP A 168 -8.04 15.65 -18.73
N LEU A 169 -7.13 14.74 -18.40
CA LEU A 169 -6.15 14.98 -17.36
C LEU A 169 -5.21 16.13 -17.79
N PRO A 170 -5.03 17.15 -16.94
CA PRO A 170 -4.04 18.18 -17.22
C PRO A 170 -2.63 17.58 -17.20
N GLU A 171 -1.70 18.29 -17.85
CA GLU A 171 -0.29 17.97 -17.73
C GLU A 171 0.14 18.03 -16.25
N GLY A 172 0.95 17.07 -15.81
CA GLY A 172 1.37 16.98 -14.42
C GLY A 172 0.39 16.28 -13.47
N ALA A 173 -0.80 15.86 -13.92
CA ALA A 173 -1.83 15.31 -13.03
C ALA A 173 -1.47 14.01 -12.30
N LEU A 174 -0.48 13.26 -12.80
CA LEU A 174 -0.01 12.03 -12.15
C LEU A 174 1.10 12.30 -11.13
N GLN A 175 1.72 13.47 -11.21
CA GLN A 175 2.83 13.87 -10.37
C GLN A 175 2.30 14.61 -9.15
N HIS A 176 2.99 14.41 -8.03
CA HIS A 176 2.77 15.18 -6.82
C HIS A 176 4.09 15.26 -6.06
N ASP A 177 4.20 16.24 -5.17
CA ASP A 177 5.35 16.33 -4.28
C ASP A 177 5.13 15.41 -3.07
N PRO A 178 5.88 14.30 -2.95
CA PRO A 178 5.74 13.39 -1.81
C PRO A 178 6.20 14.02 -0.48
N ASN A 179 6.92 15.15 -0.54
CA ASN A 179 7.48 15.87 0.62
C ASN A 179 6.74 17.19 0.92
N ALA A 180 5.54 17.39 0.37
CA ALA A 180 4.78 18.63 0.55
C ALA A 180 4.52 18.98 2.04
N TYR A 181 4.33 17.99 2.91
CA TYR A 181 4.12 18.25 4.34
C TYR A 181 5.40 18.80 4.98
N LEU A 182 6.55 18.17 4.74
CA LEU A 182 7.84 18.66 5.21
C LEU A 182 8.10 20.10 4.77
N LYS A 183 7.86 20.42 3.50
CA LYS A 183 8.03 21.79 2.99
C LYS A 183 7.12 22.79 3.69
N SER A 184 5.83 22.46 3.89
CA SER A 184 4.90 23.35 4.60
C SER A 184 5.35 23.66 6.03
N THR A 185 6.03 22.73 6.72
CA THR A 185 6.55 23.00 8.08
C THR A 185 7.77 23.93 8.09
N ILE A 186 8.55 23.97 7.01
CA ILE A 186 9.71 24.86 6.88
C ILE A 186 9.24 26.27 6.52
N GLU A 187 8.26 26.37 5.63
CA GLU A 187 7.61 27.64 5.25
C GLU A 187 6.97 28.32 6.47
N ASP A 188 6.25 27.56 7.29
CA ASP A 188 5.63 28.02 8.54
C ASP A 188 6.63 28.59 9.57
N ILE A 189 7.87 28.07 9.59
CA ILE A 189 8.94 28.55 10.49
C ILE A 189 9.59 29.83 9.93
N SER A 190 9.52 30.03 8.61
CA SER A 190 10.13 31.18 7.92
C SER A 190 9.25 32.43 7.88
N GLU A 191 7.96 32.32 8.19
CA GLU A 191 7.06 33.47 8.29
C GLU A 191 7.16 34.16 9.68
N PRO A 192 7.41 35.49 9.74
CA PRO A 192 7.45 36.21 11.01
C PRO A 192 6.05 36.26 11.68
N VAL A 193 6.04 36.07 13.00
CA VAL A 193 4.86 35.95 13.89
C VAL A 193 3.83 37.09 13.77
N GLU A 194 4.21 38.26 13.23
CA GLU A 194 3.33 39.42 13.11
C GLU A 194 2.13 39.23 12.16
N VAL A 195 2.17 38.27 11.23
CA VAL A 195 1.08 38.09 10.25
C VAL A 195 -0.07 37.22 10.79
N ARG A 196 0.17 36.40 11.83
CA ARG A 196 -0.84 35.44 12.35
C ARG A 196 -1.89 36.05 13.29
N LEU A 197 -1.79 37.34 13.64
CA LEU A 197 -2.74 38.03 14.53
C LEU A 197 -3.70 39.00 13.82
N ALA A 198 -3.76 38.98 12.49
CA ALA A 198 -4.74 39.75 11.73
C ALA A 198 -5.62 38.81 10.90
N ILE A 199 -6.62 38.19 11.55
CA ILE A 199 -7.98 37.87 11.04
C ILE A 199 -8.82 37.39 12.23
#